data_AF-A0A7W0SZE2-F1
#
_entry.id   AF-A0A7W0SZE2-F1
#
_cell.length_a   1.000
_cell.length_b   1.000
_cell.length_c   1.000
_cell.angle_alpha   90.00
_cell.angle_beta   90.00
_cell.angle_gamma   90.00
#
_symmetry.space_group_name_H-M   'P 1'
#
loop_
_entity.id
_entity.type
_entity.pdbx_description
1 polymer ?
#
loop_
_entity_poly.entity_id
_entity_poly.type
_entity_poly.pdbx_seq_one_letter_code
_entity_poly.pdbx_strand_id
1 'polypeptide(L)'
;GVAALAAEVALRGWLVERMLELSPGPAILPVLVGAIAEAVIMPGNLAARLGAGLFGAGLGWMYVAGGRSIVAPVVARVVFTVGAVMLESLRLIG
;
A
#
# COMPACT_ATOMS: atom_id res chain seq x y z
N GLY A 1 3.76 11.59 12.27
CA GLY A 1 3.19 12.89 11.88
C GLY A 1 2.62 12.81 10.48
N VAL A 2 1.64 13.65 10.15
CA VAL A 2 0.92 13.65 8.85
C VAL A 2 1.88 13.70 7.64
N ALA A 3 3.00 14.40 7.76
CA ALA A 3 4.05 14.45 6.74
C ALA A 3 4.74 13.09 6.50
N ALA A 4 4.88 12.24 7.52
CA ALA A 4 5.45 10.90 7.37
C ALA A 4 4.48 9.94 6.66
N LEU A 5 3.18 10.04 6.96
CA LEU A 5 2.12 9.29 6.26
C LEU A 5 1.99 9.73 4.79
N ALA A 6 2.06 11.04 4.53
CA ALA A 6 2.05 11.58 3.18
C ALA A 6 3.30 11.14 2.38
N ALA A 7 4.48 11.16 3.02
CA ALA A 7 5.72 10.67 2.41
C ALA A 7 5.67 9.17 2.13
N GLU A 8 5.09 8.36 3.03
CA GLU A 8 4.94 6.92 2.83
C GLU A 8 3.98 6.60 1.67
N VAL A 9 2.86 7.33 1.55
CA VAL A 9 1.91 7.16 0.44
C VAL A 9 2.50 7.65 -0.89
N ALA A 10 3.24 8.76 -0.88
CA ALA A 10 3.93 9.28 -2.07
C ALA A 10 5.06 8.34 -2.54
N LEU A 11 5.86 7.78 -1.61
CA LEU A 11 6.88 6.78 -1.92
C LEU A 11 6.27 5.48 -2.46
N ARG A 12 5.12 5.06 -1.91
CA ARG A 12 4.38 3.86 -2.37
C ARG A 12 3.82 4.02 -3.78
N GLY A 13 3.18 5.15 -4.07
CA GLY A 13 2.70 5.46 -5.43
C GLY A 13 3.85 5.53 -6.43
N TRP A 14 4.95 6.19 -6.05
CA TRP A 14 6.15 6.33 -6.88
C TRP A 14 6.86 4.99 -7.14
N LEU A 15 7.00 4.11 -6.14
CA LEU A 15 7.60 2.78 -6.30
C LEU A 15 6.84 1.90 -7.29
N VAL A 16 5.50 1.93 -7.21
CA VAL A 16 4.63 1.17 -8.10
C VAL A 16 4.71 1.74 -9.53
N GLU A 17 4.68 3.06 -9.71
CA GLU A 17 4.85 3.70 -11.03
C GLU A 17 6.20 3.36 -11.67
N ARG A 18 7.30 3.48 -10.92
CA ARG A 18 8.64 3.13 -11.41
C ARG A 18 8.77 1.66 -11.79
N MET A 19 8.15 0.75 -11.03
CA MET A 19 8.13 -0.70 -11.34
C MET A 19 7.37 -1.03 -12.63
N LEU A 20 6.30 -0.30 -12.91
CA LEU A 20 5.49 -0.47 -14.11
C LEU A 20 6.15 0.12 -15.36
N GLU A 21 6.89 1.22 -15.20
CA GLU A 21 7.71 1.78 -16.28
C GLU A 21 8.89 0.87 -16.65
N LEU A 22 9.46 0.17 -15.67
CA LEU A 22 10.58 -0.75 -15.87
C LEU A 22 10.18 -2.13 -16.40
N SER A 23 8.89 -2.47 -16.43
CA SER A 23 8.42 -3.79 -16.88
C SER A 23 7.35 -3.67 -17.97
N PRO A 24 7.73 -3.76 -19.27
CA PRO A 24 6.76 -3.92 -20.36
C PRO A 24 6.10 -5.32 -20.40
N GLY A 25 6.18 -6.09 -19.31
CA GLY A 25 5.68 -7.46 -19.17
C GLY A 25 4.43 -7.61 -18.30
N PRO A 26 4.12 -8.83 -17.84
CA PRO A 26 2.93 -9.11 -17.02
C PRO A 26 2.97 -8.35 -15.70
N ALA A 27 1.86 -7.69 -15.35
CA ALA A 27 1.76 -6.83 -14.17
C ALA A 27 1.92 -7.56 -12.81
N ILE A 28 1.91 -8.89 -12.81
CA ILE A 28 2.11 -9.73 -11.62
C ILE A 28 3.46 -9.45 -10.95
N LEU A 29 4.53 -9.37 -11.73
CA LEU A 29 5.89 -9.15 -11.21
C LEU A 29 6.01 -7.79 -10.49
N PRO A 30 5.61 -6.66 -11.11
CA PRO A 30 5.56 -5.36 -10.44
C PRO A 30 4.73 -5.36 -9.14
N VAL A 31 3.56 -6.01 -9.15
CA VAL A 31 2.67 -6.08 -7.97
C VAL A 31 3.33 -6.88 -6.84
N LEU A 32 3.92 -8.04 -7.14
CA LEU A 32 4.60 -8.86 -6.14
C LEU A 32 5.83 -8.17 -5.57
N VAL A 33 6.62 -7.49 -6.40
CA VAL A 33 7.81 -6.77 -5.93
C VAL A 33 7.41 -5.59 -5.05
N GLY A 34 6.38 -4.84 -5.43
CA GLY A 34 5.80 -3.79 -4.57
C GLY A 34 5.33 -4.34 -3.22
N ALA A 35 4.59 -5.46 -3.23
CA ALA A 35 4.13 -6.13 -2.02
C ALA A 35 5.27 -6.61 -1.11
N ILE A 36 6.32 -7.20 -1.68
CA ILE A 36 7.50 -7.65 -0.92
C ILE A 36 8.25 -6.45 -0.34
N ALA A 37 8.45 -5.39 -1.13
CA ALA A 37 9.09 -4.16 -0.65
C ALA A 37 8.32 -3.57 0.54
N GLU A 38 6.98 -3.54 0.48
CA GLU A 38 6.16 -3.07 1.59
C GLU A 38 6.31 -3.95 2.84
N ALA A 39 6.29 -5.28 2.70
CA ALA A 39 6.48 -6.18 3.83
C ALA A 39 7.87 -6.03 4.47
N VAL A 40 8.91 -5.80 3.66
CA VAL A 40 10.29 -5.65 4.13
C VAL A 40 10.48 -4.32 4.88
N ILE A 41 9.93 -3.22 4.35
CA ILE A 41 10.12 -1.87 4.91
C ILE A 41 9.23 -1.65 6.15
N MET A 42 8.09 -2.35 6.26
CA MET A 42 7.17 -2.18 7.39
C MET A 42 7.84 -2.57 8.72
N PRO A 43 7.95 -1.65 9.69
CA PRO A 43 8.41 -1.99 11.03
C PRO A 43 7.31 -2.77 11.78
N GLY A 44 7.71 -3.78 12.56
CA GLY A 44 6.79 -4.56 13.40
C GLY A 44 7.05 -6.06 13.37
N ASN A 45 6.15 -6.83 14.00
CA ASN A 45 6.21 -8.29 14.00
C ASN A 45 5.88 -8.88 12.61
N LEU A 46 6.11 -10.18 12.44
CA LEU A 46 5.87 -10.84 11.15
C LEU A 46 4.43 -10.67 10.64
N ALA A 47 3.45 -10.68 11.54
CA ALA A 47 2.04 -10.48 11.18
C ALA A 47 1.79 -9.08 10.58
N ALA A 48 2.36 -8.03 11.16
CA ALA A 48 2.27 -6.67 10.63
C ALA A 48 2.93 -6.53 9.26
N ARG A 49 4.09 -7.18 9.07
CA ARG A 49 4.83 -7.18 7.79
C ARG A 49 4.05 -7.93 6.70
N LEU A 50 3.49 -9.09 7.02
CA LEU A 50 2.63 -9.86 6.11
C LEU A 50 1.36 -9.08 5.75
N GLY A 51 0.73 -8.44 6.73
CA GLY A 51 -0.43 -7.58 6.50
C GLY A 51 -0.12 -6.41 5.57
N ALA A 52 1.02 -5.75 5.75
CA ALA A 52 1.48 -4.68 4.86
C ALA A 52 1.70 -5.19 3.44
N GLY A 53 2.39 -6.33 3.26
CA GLY A 53 2.60 -6.91 1.93
C GLY A 53 1.31 -7.32 1.24
N LEU A 54 0.38 -7.95 1.96
CA LEU A 54 -0.92 -8.34 1.40
C LEU A 54 -1.75 -7.13 0.98
N PHE A 55 -1.73 -6.08 1.80
CA PHE A 55 -2.41 -4.83 1.49
C PHE A 55 -1.80 -4.14 0.26
N GLY A 56 -0.47 -4.06 0.19
CA GLY A 56 0.26 -3.55 -0.98
C GLY A 56 -0.04 -4.33 -2.26
N ALA A 57 -0.11 -5.66 -2.18
CA ALA A 57 -0.52 -6.49 -3.32
C ALA A 57 -1.94 -6.17 -3.81
N GLY A 58 -2.88 -5.98 -2.88
CA GLY A 58 -4.26 -5.57 -3.19
C GLY A 58 -4.33 -4.21 -3.89
N LEU A 59 -3.58 -3.21 -3.40
CA LEU A 59 -3.49 -1.89 -4.03
C LEU A 59 -2.88 -1.95 -5.44
N GLY A 60 -1.80 -2.72 -5.59
CA GLY A 60 -1.17 -2.96 -6.88
C GLY A 60 -2.14 -3.58 -7.88
N TRP A 61 -2.95 -4.54 -7.43
CA TRP A 61 -3.98 -5.13 -8.28
C TRP A 61 -5.10 -4.15 -8.66
N MET A 62 -5.57 -3.32 -7.73
CA MET A 62 -6.56 -2.28 -8.01
C MET A 62 -6.05 -1.29 -9.07
N TYR A 63 -4.79 -0.90 -8.98
CA TYR A 63 -4.16 -0.03 -9.97
C TYR A 63 -4.14 -0.67 -11.36
N VAL A 64 -3.74 -1.94 -11.46
CA VAL A 64 -3.65 -2.68 -12.73
C VAL A 64 -5.04 -2.90 -13.32
N ALA A 65 -6.00 -3.39 -12.52
CA ALA A 65 -7.37 -3.64 -12.95
C ALA A 65 -8.11 -2.34 -13.35
N GLY A 66 -7.78 -1.23 -12.69
CA GLY A 66 -8.30 0.10 -13.00
C GLY A 66 -7.66 0.77 -14.23
N GLY A 67 -6.93 0.03 -15.06
CA GLY A 67 -6.32 0.57 -16.28
C GLY A 67 -5.20 1.57 -15.99
N ARG A 68 -4.42 1.34 -14.93
CA ARG A 68 -3.35 2.25 -14.45
C ARG A 68 -3.88 3.55 -13.84
N SER A 69 -5.10 3.51 -13.29
CA SER A 69 -5.65 4.61 -12.51
C SER A 69 -5.24 4.50 -11.04
N ILE A 70 -4.67 5.58 -10.49
CA ILE A 70 -4.30 5.68 -9.08
C ILE A 70 -5.48 6.00 -8.14
N VAL A 71 -6.65 6.34 -8.69
CA VAL A 71 -7.78 6.83 -7.88
C VAL A 71 -8.28 5.76 -6.92
N ALA A 72 -8.58 4.56 -7.43
CA ALA A 72 -9.07 3.44 -6.60
C ALA A 72 -8.10 3.04 -5.47
N PRO A 73 -6.80 2.81 -5.72
CA PRO A 73 -5.86 2.46 -4.65
C PRO A 73 -5.66 3.60 -3.64
N VAL A 74 -5.67 4.87 -4.06
CA VAL A 74 -5.57 6.01 -3.13
C VAL A 74 -6.80 6.07 -2.22
N VAL A 75 -8.01 5.93 -2.77
CA VAL A 75 -9.25 5.92 -1.97
C VAL A 75 -9.24 4.77 -0.97
N ALA A 76 -8.87 3.56 -1.41
CA ALA A 76 -8.74 2.40 -0.53
C ALA A 76 -7.75 2.67 0.61
N ARG A 77 -6.58 3.24 0.31
CA ARG A 77 -5.57 3.57 1.32
C ARG A 77 -6.09 4.55 2.37
N VAL A 78 -6.79 5.59 1.95
CA VAL A 78 -7.37 6.59 2.86
C VAL A 78 -8.40 5.94 3.77
N VAL A 79 -9.36 5.18 3.21
CA VAL A 79 -10.41 4.51 3.97
C VAL A 79 -9.83 3.56 5.03
N PHE A 80 -8.87 2.72 4.66
CA PHE A 80 -8.24 1.79 5.62
C PHE A 80 -7.44 2.51 6.71
N THR A 81 -6.77 3.62 6.37
CA THR A 81 -6.02 4.41 7.34
C THR A 81 -6.97 5.07 8.36
N VAL A 82 -8.06 5.67 7.87
CA VAL A 82 -9.10 6.27 8.73
C VAL A 82 -9.74 5.20 9.62
N GLY A 83 -10.09 4.05 9.05
CA GLY A 83 -10.64 2.92 9.82
C GLY A 83 -9.68 2.41 10.89
N ALA A 84 -8.38 2.30 10.59
CA ALA A 84 -7.37 1.89 11.56
C ALA A 84 -7.24 2.90 12.71
N VAL A 85 -7.19 4.19 12.42
CA VAL A 85 -7.16 5.25 13.44
C VAL A 85 -8.42 5.20 14.32
N MET A 86 -9.59 4.99 13.71
CA MET A 86 -10.85 4.89 14.45
C MET A 86 -10.88 3.68 15.38
N LEU A 87 -10.45 2.50 14.90
CA LEU A 87 -10.36 1.29 15.72
C LEU A 87 -9.38 1.44 16.89
N GLU A 88 -8.23 2.08 16.65
CA GLU A 88 -7.25 2.33 17.70
C GLU A 88 -7.79 3.33 18.73
N SER A 89 -8.50 4.37 18.28
CA SER A 89 -9.15 5.34 19.17
C SER A 89 -10.20 4.67 20.07
N LEU A 90 -10.98 3.73 19.53
CA LEU A 90 -11.97 2.96 20.30
C LEU A 90 -11.30 2.06 21.35
N ARG A 91 -10.17 1.43 21.02
CA ARG A 91 -9.38 0.62 21.97
C ARG A 91 -8.77 1.41 23.12
N LEU A 92 -8.52 2.70 22.94
CA LEU A 92 -7.96 3.55 24.00
C LEU A 92 -9.02 4.04 24.99
N ILE A 93 -10.29 4.08 24.58
CA ILE A 93 -11.39 4.64 25.38
C ILE A 93 -12.25 3.54 26.03
N GLY A 94 -12.34 2.36 25.41
CA GLY A 94 -13.03 1.18 25.95
C GLY A 94 -12.10 0.27 26.73
#